data_AF-A0A1C3TRE5-F1
#
_entry.id   AF-A0A1C3TRE5-F1
#
_cell.length_a   1.000
_cell.length_b   1.000
_cell.length_c   1.000
_cell.angle_alpha   90.00
_cell.angle_beta   90.00
_cell.angle_gamma   90.00
#
_symmetry.space_group_name_H-M   'P 1'
#
loop_
_entity.id
_entity.type
_entity.pdbx_description
1 polymer ?
#
loop_
_entity_poly.entity_id
_entity_poly.type
_entity_poly.pdbx_seq_one_letter_code
_entity_poly.pdbx_strand_id
1 'polypeptide(L)'
;MDMFAQPDDAPHCLVHDAEGGIRYWPRLLDPEPAQARFAALRDGAQWQQLRRPMYDRVVDVPRRVAAYGLHALSEALPLRALHAAVQARVPAPYTDVSLNL
;
A
#
# COMPACT_ATOMS: atom_id res chain seq x y z
N MET A 1 -9.02 -26.38 -19.18
CA MET A 1 -8.36 -25.79 -17.99
C MET A 1 -8.63 -24.30 -18.09
N ASP A 2 -9.62 -23.80 -17.36
CA ASP A 2 -10.05 -22.41 -17.48
C ASP A 2 -9.08 -21.51 -16.70
N MET A 3 -8.35 -20.65 -17.42
CA MET A 3 -7.34 -19.75 -16.87
C MET A 3 -7.96 -18.68 -15.95
N PHE A 4 -9.29 -18.54 -15.96
CA PHE A 4 -10.05 -17.57 -15.16
C PHE A 4 -10.83 -18.22 -14.01
N ALA A 5 -10.81 -19.55 -13.88
CA ALA A 5 -11.47 -20.26 -12.80
C ALA A 5 -10.63 -20.26 -11.51
N GLN A 6 -10.03 -19.12 -11.17
CA GLN A 6 -9.36 -18.96 -9.90
C GLN A 6 -10.40 -18.58 -8.84
N PRO A 7 -10.44 -19.24 -7.67
CA PRO A 7 -11.35 -18.81 -6.60
C PRO A 7 -11.07 -17.35 -6.25
N ASP A 8 -12.14 -16.56 -6.05
CA ASP A 8 -12.09 -15.10 -5.78
C ASP A 8 -11.08 -14.71 -4.68
N ASP A 9 -10.75 -15.64 -3.78
CA ASP A 9 -9.90 -15.40 -2.61
C ASP A 9 -8.40 -15.76 -2.81
N ALA A 10 -8.04 -16.39 -3.94
CA ALA A 10 -6.64 -16.74 -4.23
C ALA A 10 -5.94 -15.67 -5.09
N PRO A 11 -4.66 -15.32 -4.82
CA PRO A 11 -3.94 -14.32 -5.60
C PRO A 11 -3.70 -14.76 -7.03
N HIS A 12 -3.93 -13.86 -7.99
CA HIS A 12 -3.50 -14.07 -9.37
C HIS A 12 -1.97 -14.01 -9.41
N CYS A 13 -1.34 -15.02 -10.02
CA CYS A 13 0.08 -14.95 -10.32
C CYS A 13 0.31 -14.13 -11.60
N LEU A 14 0.98 -12.98 -11.47
CA LEU A 14 1.28 -12.12 -12.62
C LEU A 14 2.65 -12.45 -13.23
N VAL A 15 3.61 -12.76 -12.37
CA VAL A 15 4.98 -13.14 -12.76
C VAL A 15 5.40 -14.30 -11.90
N HIS A 16 5.94 -15.34 -12.55
CA HIS A 16 6.61 -16.44 -11.88
C HIS A 16 8.13 -16.22 -11.96
N ASP A 17 8.81 -16.36 -10.84
CA ASP A 17 10.27 -16.43 -10.75
C ASP A 17 10.68 -17.33 -9.56
N ALA A 18 11.99 -17.50 -9.38
CA ALA A 18 12.55 -18.30 -8.29
C ALA A 18 12.55 -17.60 -6.92
N GLU A 19 12.23 -16.31 -6.87
CA GLU A 19 12.26 -15.46 -5.66
C GLU A 19 10.86 -15.21 -5.08
N GLY A 20 9.82 -15.76 -5.70
CA GLY A 20 8.43 -15.68 -5.22
C GLY A 20 7.48 -15.00 -6.21
N GLY A 21 8.02 -14.26 -7.18
CA GLY A 21 7.27 -13.62 -8.25
C GLY A 21 6.34 -12.50 -7.79
N ILE A 22 5.38 -12.17 -8.65
CA ILE A 22 4.38 -11.13 -8.38
C ILE A 22 3.01 -11.77 -8.22
N ARG A 23 2.32 -11.42 -7.15
CA ARG A 23 0.97 -11.89 -6.81
C ARG A 23 0.03 -10.69 -6.66
N TYR A 24 -1.18 -10.83 -7.19
CA TYR A 24 -2.21 -9.80 -7.15
C TYR A 24 -3.47 -10.34 -6.47
N TRP A 25 -3.85 -9.72 -5.34
CA TRP A 25 -5.11 -9.99 -4.66
C TRP A 25 -6.14 -8.93 -5.07
N PRO A 26 -7.09 -9.23 -5.98
CA PRO A 26 -8.18 -8.32 -6.24
C PRO A 26 -9.02 -8.14 -4.97
N ARG A 27 -9.56 -6.93 -4.76
CA ARG A 27 -10.51 -6.65 -3.68
C ARG A 27 -10.03 -7.06 -2.28
N LEU A 28 -8.74 -6.89 -1.99
CA LEU A 28 -8.17 -7.14 -0.65
C LEU A 28 -8.98 -6.48 0.48
N LEU A 29 -9.54 -5.30 0.19
CA LEU A 29 -10.47 -4.60 1.06
C LEU A 29 -11.84 -4.54 0.38
N ASP A 30 -12.89 -4.66 1.19
CA ASP A 30 -14.24 -4.35 0.72
C ASP A 30 -14.34 -2.87 0.29
N PRO A 31 -15.13 -2.56 -0.75
CA PRO A 31 -15.16 -1.22 -1.35
C PRO A 31 -15.50 -0.10 -0.37
N GLU A 32 -16.48 -0.31 0.51
CA GLU A 32 -16.92 0.72 1.47
C GLU A 32 -15.82 1.02 2.52
N PRO A 33 -15.27 0.03 3.25
CA PRO A 33 -14.12 0.28 4.11
C PRO A 33 -12.91 0.87 3.37
N ALA A 34 -12.66 0.47 2.12
CA ALA A 34 -11.56 1.02 1.32
C ALA A 34 -11.75 2.52 1.06
N GLN A 35 -12.96 2.95 0.67
CA GLN A 35 -13.28 4.34 0.40
C GLN A 35 -13.16 5.22 1.66
N ALA A 36 -13.70 4.75 2.79
CA ALA A 36 -13.61 5.47 4.05
C ALA A 36 -12.16 5.64 4.52
N ARG A 37 -11.34 4.58 4.40
CA ARG A 37 -9.92 4.63 4.75
C ARG A 37 -9.13 5.55 3.81
N PHE A 38 -9.44 5.55 2.51
CA PHE A 38 -8.83 6.46 1.56
C PHE A 38 -9.09 7.93 1.93
N ALA A 39 -10.35 8.29 2.22
CA ALA A 39 -10.69 9.64 2.64
C ALA A 39 -9.95 10.05 3.92
N ALA A 40 -9.90 9.17 4.92
CA ALA A 40 -9.17 9.42 6.17
C ALA A 40 -7.66 9.65 5.94
N LEU A 41 -7.02 8.88 5.05
CA LEU A 41 -5.61 9.06 4.71
C LEU A 41 -5.37 10.35 3.90
N ARG A 42 -6.22 10.61 2.90
CA ARG A 42 -6.13 11.83 2.07
C ARG A 42 -6.18 13.08 2.95
N ASP A 43 -7.10 13.12 3.91
CA ASP A 43 -7.37 14.33 4.70
C ASP A 43 -6.51 14.40 5.97
N GLY A 44 -6.10 13.26 6.54
CA GLY A 44 -5.45 13.20 7.85
C GLY A 44 -3.96 12.88 7.84
N ALA A 45 -3.40 12.35 6.75
CA ALA A 45 -1.97 12.03 6.74
C ALA A 45 -1.11 13.30 6.71
N GLN A 46 0.10 13.19 7.26
CA GLN A 46 1.08 14.28 7.34
C GLN A 46 1.79 14.44 6.00
N TRP A 47 1.03 14.86 4.99
CA TRP A 47 1.50 15.00 3.62
C TRP A 47 2.59 16.06 3.50
N GLN A 48 3.67 15.69 2.83
CA GLN A 48 4.80 16.56 2.54
C GLN A 48 5.03 16.63 1.03
N GLN A 49 5.31 17.85 0.57
CA GLN A 49 5.83 18.10 -0.77
C GLN A 49 7.35 18.09 -0.68
N LEU A 50 8.00 17.13 -1.35
CA LEU A 50 9.45 17.01 -1.32
C LEU A 50 10.10 17.67 -2.54
N ARG A 51 11.34 18.10 -2.36
CA ARG A 51 12.25 18.50 -3.43
C ARG A 51 13.41 17.52 -3.49
N ARG A 52 13.76 17.07 -4.69
CA ARG A 52 14.88 16.14 -4.88
C ARG A 52 15.82 16.65 -5.98
N PRO A 53 17.14 16.47 -5.80
CA PRO A 53 18.08 16.63 -6.91
C PRO A 53 17.72 15.67 -8.04
N MET A 54 17.64 16.20 -9.25
CA MET A 54 17.45 15.47 -10.49
C MET A 54 18.37 16.10 -11.55
N TYR A 55 19.44 15.37 -11.89
CA TYR A 55 20.55 15.88 -12.70
C TYR A 55 21.16 17.15 -12.09
N ASP A 56 21.23 18.23 -12.86
CA ASP A 56 21.79 19.53 -12.52
C ASP A 56 20.81 20.45 -11.76
N ARG A 57 19.59 19.98 -11.47
CA ARG A 57 18.54 20.81 -10.87
C ARG A 57 17.85 20.14 -9.68
N VAL A 58 17.23 20.95 -8.83
CA VAL A 58 16.37 20.47 -7.72
C VAL A 58 14.91 20.71 -8.08
N VAL A 59 14.17 19.62 -8.29
CA VAL A 59 12.77 19.64 -8.72
C VAL A 59 11.83 19.28 -7.59
N ASP A 60 10.63 19.86 -7.63
CA ASP A 60 9.51 19.38 -6.83
C ASP A 60 9.12 17.97 -7.30
N VAL A 61 8.92 17.06 -6.34
CA VAL A 61 8.40 15.72 -6.61
C VAL A 61 6.93 15.86 -7.00
N PRO A 62 6.45 15.31 -8.13
CA PRO A 62 5.07 15.53 -8.60
C PRO A 62 4.05 14.64 -7.85
N ARG A 63 4.20 14.52 -6.53
CA ARG A 63 3.31 13.82 -5.60
C ARG A 63 3.59 14.28 -4.17
N ARG A 64 2.61 14.11 -3.30
CA ARG A 64 2.80 14.24 -1.85
C ARG A 64 3.17 12.89 -1.26
N VAL A 65 3.95 12.91 -0.19
CA VAL A 65 4.36 11.71 0.53
C VAL A 65 4.11 11.83 2.02
N ALA A 66 3.91 10.71 2.68
CA ALA A 66 3.93 10.57 4.13
C ALA A 66 4.53 9.21 4.49
N ALA A 67 5.19 9.10 5.63
CA ALA A 67 5.82 7.85 6.07
C ALA A 67 5.62 7.65 7.57
N TYR A 68 5.39 6.40 7.98
CA TYR A 68 5.12 6.02 9.35
C TYR A 68 5.83 4.71 9.68
N GLY A 69 6.52 4.66 10.83
CA GLY A 69 7.00 3.40 11.39
C GLY A 69 5.86 2.63 12.04
N LEU A 70 5.79 1.31 11.80
CA LEU A 70 4.71 0.46 12.32
C LEU A 70 4.69 0.37 13.86
N HIS A 71 5.85 0.57 14.49
CA HIS A 71 5.98 0.58 15.96
C HIS A 71 5.29 1.79 16.63
N ALA A 72 4.99 2.86 15.89
CA ALA A 72 4.45 4.12 16.41
C ALA A 72 3.21 4.61 15.65
N LEU A 73 2.39 3.69 15.12
CA LEU A 73 1.17 4.07 14.41
C LEU A 73 0.15 4.75 15.32
N SER A 74 -0.23 5.97 14.94
CA SER A 74 -1.37 6.70 15.52
C SER A 74 -2.69 5.99 15.22
N GLU A 75 -3.62 6.04 16.19
CA GLU A 75 -5.00 5.58 16.00
C GLU A 75 -5.83 6.52 15.11
N ALA A 76 -5.36 7.74 14.88
CA ALA A 76 -6.03 8.72 14.03
C ALA A 76 -6.05 8.34 12.54
N LEU A 77 -5.22 7.38 12.12
CA LEU A 77 -5.12 6.92 10.74
C LEU A 77 -5.41 5.42 10.64
N PRO A 78 -6.02 4.94 9.54
CA PRO A 78 -6.39 3.53 9.38
C PRO A 78 -5.20 2.59 9.09
N LEU A 79 -3.96 3.02 9.32
CA LEU A 79 -2.74 2.30 8.95
C LEU A 79 -2.62 0.94 9.62
N ARG A 80 -3.05 0.82 10.89
CA ARG A 80 -3.01 -0.46 11.62
C ARG A 80 -3.94 -1.49 10.99
N ALA A 81 -5.14 -1.08 10.57
CA ALA A 81 -6.11 -1.95 9.92
C ALA A 81 -5.65 -2.36 8.51
N LEU A 82 -5.04 -1.44 7.76
CA LEU A 82 -4.47 -1.71 6.44
C LEU A 82 -3.29 -2.69 6.54
N HIS A 83 -2.39 -2.47 7.49
CA HIS A 83 -1.28 -3.39 7.77
C HIS A 83 -1.80 -4.78 8.13
N ALA A 84 -2.81 -4.89 9.01
CA ALA A 84 -3.39 -6.19 9.36
C ALA A 84 -3.98 -6.93 8.15
N ALA A 85 -4.66 -6.22 7.24
CA ALA A 85 -5.20 -6.81 6.02
C ALA A 85 -4.10 -7.35 5.09
N VAL A 86 -2.98 -6.63 4.96
CA VAL A 86 -1.81 -7.10 4.20
C VAL A 86 -1.16 -8.30 4.89
N GLN A 87 -0.88 -8.21 6.19
CA GLN A 87 -0.22 -9.27 6.97
C GLN A 87 -1.00 -10.59 6.93
N ALA A 88 -2.33 -10.54 6.88
CA ALA A 88 -3.18 -11.72 6.80
C ALA A 88 -3.04 -12.48 5.46
N ARG A 89 -2.60 -11.82 4.39
CA ARG A 89 -2.42 -12.43 3.05
C ARG A 89 -0.96 -12.68 2.70
N VAL A 90 -0.09 -11.75 3.09
CA VAL A 90 1.34 -11.76 2.81
C VAL A 90 2.09 -11.52 4.11
N PRO A 91 2.29 -12.55 4.95
CA PRO A 91 3.00 -12.38 6.21
C PRO A 91 4.49 -12.14 5.94
N ALA A 92 4.97 -10.96 6.33
CA ALA A 92 6.39 -10.59 6.28
C ALA A 92 6.72 -9.66 7.46
N PRO A 93 8.01 -9.47 7.81
CA PRO A 93 8.41 -8.56 8.87
C PRO A 93 8.42 -7.10 8.39
N TYR A 94 7.27 -6.58 7.96
CA TYR A 94 7.15 -5.16 7.60
C TYR A 94 7.48 -4.28 8.81
N THR A 95 8.13 -3.14 8.56
CA THR A 95 8.54 -2.19 9.61
C THR A 95 7.96 -0.80 9.42
N ASP A 96 7.59 -0.44 8.18
CA ASP A 96 7.23 0.91 7.79
C ASP A 96 6.11 0.92 6.74
N VAL A 97 5.38 2.03 6.68
CA VAL A 97 4.39 2.31 5.62
C VAL A 97 4.70 3.67 5.00
N SER A 98 4.88 3.69 3.69
CA SER A 98 4.98 4.91 2.89
C SER A 98 3.71 5.13 2.07
N LEU A 99 3.20 6.35 2.07
CA LEU A 99 2.03 6.77 1.30
C LEU A 99 2.44 7.70 0.16
N ASN A 100 1.72 7.63 -0.94
CA ASN A 100 1.87 8.51 -2.10
C ASN A 100 0.48 8.99 -2.51
N LEU A 101 0.33 10.31 -2.70
CA LEU A 101 -0.90 10.97 -3.16
C LEU A 101 -0.61 11.91 -4.34
#